data_AF-A0A5S4EIT5-F1
#
_entry.id   AF-A0A5S4EIT5-F1
#
_cell.length_a   1.000
_cell.length_b   1.000
_cell.length_c   1.000
_cell.angle_alpha   90.00
_cell.angle_beta   90.00
_cell.angle_gamma   90.00
#
_symmetry.space_group_name_H-M   'P 1'
#
loop_
_entity.id
_entity.type
_entity.pdbx_description
1 polymer ?
#
loop_
_entity_poly.entity_id
_entity_poly.type
_entity_poly.pdbx_seq_one_letter_code
_entity_poly.pdbx_strand_id
1 'polypeptide(L)'
;MPQKYLIRRDTPSWSVQVWLSFGLAVTACTIGIWHMPSQKLDRAFLAVGFCFCLFASFTLAKMIRDNRDERIDTSAWVIAVWAGFAMAV
;
A
#
# COMPACT_ATOMS: atom_id res chain seq x y z
N MET A 1 -22.82 15.71 20.78
CA MET A 1 -21.61 16.12 21.52
C MET A 1 -20.51 16.35 20.50
N PRO A 2 -19.76 17.47 20.52
CA PRO A 2 -18.67 17.68 19.56
C PRO A 2 -17.57 16.64 19.82
N GLN A 3 -17.31 15.78 18.84
CA GLN A 3 -16.28 14.74 18.92
C GLN A 3 -14.92 15.44 18.98
N LYS A 4 -14.27 15.41 20.15
CA LYS A 4 -12.94 16.00 20.35
C LYS A 4 -11.95 15.16 19.52
N TYR A 5 -11.50 15.69 18.39
CA TYR A 5 -10.51 15.04 17.54
C TYR A 5 -9.17 14.95 18.30
N LEU A 6 -8.91 13.82 18.95
CA LEU A 6 -7.63 13.55 19.59
C LEU A 6 -6.60 13.28 18.48
N ILE A 7 -5.89 14.32 18.06
CA ILE A 7 -4.78 14.20 17.11
C ILE A 7 -3.65 13.46 17.83
N ARG A 8 -3.63 12.13 17.69
CA ARG A 8 -2.54 11.29 18.19
C ARG A 8 -1.36 11.44 17.24
N ARG A 9 -0.32 12.16 17.67
CA ARG A 9 0.93 12.25 16.91
C ARG A 9 1.77 11.01 17.16
N ASP A 10 2.24 10.44 16.07
CA ASP A 10 3.23 9.37 16.13
C ASP A 10 4.57 9.92 16.62
N THR A 11 5.34 9.08 17.31
CA THR A 11 6.68 9.45 17.75
C THR A 11 7.64 9.45 16.55
N PRO A 12 8.66 10.31 16.56
CA PRO A 12 9.64 10.36 15.46
C PRO A 12 10.33 9.00 15.24
N SER A 13 10.60 8.25 16.31
CA SER A 13 11.18 6.90 16.21
C SER A 13 10.28 5.92 15.47
N TRP A 14 8.96 5.98 15.69
CA TRP A 14 7.98 5.15 14.99
C TRP A 14 7.94 5.47 13.50
N SER A 15 7.87 6.76 13.15
CA SER A 15 7.86 7.17 11.75
C SER A 15 9.11 6.72 11.01
N VAL A 16 10.29 6.85 11.63
CA VAL A 16 11.56 6.37 11.05
C VAL A 16 11.54 4.86 10.83
N GLN A 17 11.08 4.08 11.81
CA GLN A 17 10.98 2.63 11.69
C GLN A 17 10.10 2.21 10.50
N VAL A 18 8.91 2.81 10.36
CA VAL A 18 7.98 2.49 9.27
C VAL A 18 8.61 2.78 7.91
N TRP A 19 9.24 3.94 7.74
CA TRP A 19 9.89 4.31 6.48
C TRP A 19 11.08 3.42 6.15
N LEU A 20 11.88 3.04 7.15
CA LEU A 20 12.99 2.11 6.96
C LEU A 20 12.50 0.72 6.55
N SER A 21 11.50 0.17 7.23
CA SER A 21 10.92 -1.14 6.88
C SER A 21 10.31 -1.13 5.48
N PHE A 22 9.61 -0.06 5.11
CA PHE A 22 9.05 0.09 3.76
C PHE A 22 10.15 0.16 2.69
N GLY A 23 11.18 0.98 2.91
CA GLY A 23 12.32 1.09 1.99
C GLY A 23 13.07 -0.24 1.82
N LEU A 24 13.31 -0.96 2.92
CA LEU A 24 13.95 -2.28 2.89
C LEU A 24 13.11 -3.30 2.12
N ALA A 25 11.79 -3.33 2.30
CA ALA A 25 10.92 -4.24 1.58
C ALA A 25 10.91 -3.95 0.06
N VAL A 26 10.75 -2.68 -0.33
CA VAL A 26 10.72 -2.29 -1.75
C VAL A 26 12.07 -2.55 -2.42
N THR A 27 13.17 -2.25 -1.76
CA THR A 27 14.52 -2.50 -2.29
C THR A 27 14.78 -4.00 -2.43
N ALA A 28 14.45 -4.82 -1.43
CA ALA A 28 14.60 -6.27 -1.51
C ALA A 28 13.81 -6.89 -2.68
N CYS A 29 12.54 -6.50 -2.86
CA CYS A 29 11.73 -6.96 -3.99
C CYS A 29 12.33 -6.53 -5.34
N THR A 30 12.75 -5.27 -5.45
CA THR A 30 13.33 -4.72 -6.68
C THR A 30 14.64 -5.42 -7.05
N ILE A 31 15.51 -5.68 -6.06
CA ILE A 31 16.76 -6.42 -6.24
C ILE A 31 16.47 -7.87 -6.70
N GLY A 32 15.44 -8.50 -6.14
CA GLY A 32 14.98 -9.83 -6.55
C GLY A 32 14.55 -9.88 -8.01
N ILE A 33 13.77 -8.89 -8.48
CA ILE A 33 13.37 -8.76 -9.89
C ILE A 33 14.60 -8.54 -10.78
N TRP A 34 15.58 -7.76 -10.32
CA TRP A 34 16.79 -7.47 -11.09
C TRP A 34 17.70 -8.69 -11.29
N HIS A 35 17.86 -9.51 -10.25
CA HIS A 35 18.74 -10.70 -10.27
C HIS A 35 18.12 -11.93 -10.93
N MET A 36 16.82 -11.92 -11.22
CA MET A 36 16.13 -13.05 -11.83
C MET A 36 16.72 -13.38 -13.22
N PRO A 37 17.10 -14.64 -13.52
CA PRO A 37 17.64 -15.05 -14.81
C PRO A 37 16.52 -15.22 -15.86
N SER A 38 15.78 -14.15 -16.15
CA SER A 38 14.68 -14.12 -17.12
C SER A 38 14.92 -13.11 -18.24
N GLN A 39 14.07 -13.15 -19.28
CA GLN A 39 14.15 -12.18 -20.37
C GLN A 39 13.75 -10.78 -19.88
N LYS A 40 14.22 -9.74 -20.57
CA LYS A 40 13.95 -8.34 -20.19
C LYS A 40 12.45 -8.03 -20.10
N LEU A 41 11.65 -8.66 -20.96
CA LEU A 41 10.20 -8.48 -21.01
C LEU A 41 9.51 -9.07 -19.76
N ASP A 42 9.90 -10.27 -19.34
CA ASP A 42 9.34 -10.92 -18.14
C ASP A 42 9.63 -10.11 -16.88
N ARG A 43 10.85 -9.55 -16.77
CA ARG A 43 11.23 -8.67 -15.65
C ARG A 43 10.40 -7.39 -15.63
N ALA A 44 10.18 -6.79 -16.81
CA ALA A 44 9.35 -5.60 -16.94
C ALA A 44 7.89 -5.89 -16.56
N PHE A 45 7.34 -7.03 -16.98
CA PHE A 45 5.99 -7.46 -16.59
C PHE A 45 5.87 -7.62 -15.07
N LEU A 46 6.83 -8.29 -14.43
CA LEU A 46 6.85 -8.48 -12.98
C LEU A 46 7.00 -7.14 -12.22
N ALA A 47 7.83 -6.24 -12.73
CA ALA A 47 8.02 -4.91 -12.16
C ALA A 47 6.73 -4.07 -12.23
N VAL A 48 5.99 -4.11 -13.35
CA VAL A 48 4.70 -3.43 -13.48
C VAL A 48 3.67 -4.04 -12.53
N GLY A 49 3.59 -5.37 -12.42
CA GLY A 49 2.72 -6.05 -11.47
C GLY A 49 3.02 -5.67 -10.02
N PHE A 50 4.31 -5.63 -9.65
CA PHE A 50 4.75 -5.18 -8.33
C PHE A 50 4.34 -3.72 -8.04
N CYS A 51 4.54 -2.80 -8.98
CA CYS A 51 4.10 -1.41 -8.85
C CYS A 51 2.58 -1.29 -8.70
N PHE A 52 1.81 -2.10 -9.44
CA PHE A 52 0.35 -2.12 -9.36
C PHE A 52 -0.12 -2.64 -7.99
N CYS A 53 0.49 -3.70 -7.47
CA CYS A 53 0.22 -4.24 -6.13
C CYS A 53 0.54 -3.22 -5.02
N LEU A 54 1.67 -2.52 -5.13
CA LEU A 54 2.00 -1.42 -4.20
C LEU A 54 0.95 -0.31 -4.23
N PHE A 55 0.55 0.14 -5.42
CA PHE A 55 -0.47 1.16 -5.58
C PHE A 55 -1.83 0.74 -4.99
N ALA A 56 -2.25 -0.50 -5.26
CA ALA A 56 -3.48 -1.06 -4.70
C ALA A 56 -3.44 -1.14 -3.17
N SER A 57 -2.30 -1.55 -2.59
CA SER A 57 -2.08 -1.60 -1.14
C SER A 57 -2.23 -0.22 -0.48
N PHE A 58 -1.65 0.83 -1.08
CA PHE A 58 -1.79 2.20 -0.56
C PHE A 58 -3.21 2.73 -0.68
N THR A 59 -3.89 2.43 -1.79
CA THR A 59 -5.30 2.81 -1.99
C THR A 59 -6.20 2.14 -0.95
N LEU A 60 -5.95 0.85 -0.67
CA LEU A 60 -6.64 0.10 0.38
C LEU A 60 -6.37 0.70 1.76
N ALA A 61 -5.10 0.99 2.09
CA ALA A 61 -4.73 1.62 3.36
C ALA A 61 -5.39 2.99 3.54
N LYS A 62 -5.46 3.79 2.47
CA LYS A 62 -6.17 5.09 2.46
C LYS A 62 -7.66 4.91 2.72
N MET A 63 -8.32 4.03 1.98
CA MET A 63 -9.75 3.75 2.16
C MET A 63 -10.04 3.27 3.59
N ILE A 64 -9.21 2.40 4.17
CA ILE A 64 -9.37 1.94 5.56
C ILE A 64 -9.20 3.13 6.53
N ARG A 65 -8.20 3.98 6.33
CA ARG A 65 -7.94 5.17 7.17
C ARG A 65 -9.10 6.15 7.10
N ASP A 66 -9.61 6.42 5.91
CA ASP A 66 -10.66 7.41 5.68
C ASP A 66 -12.00 6.93 6.28
N ASN A 67 -12.26 5.62 6.32
CA ASN A 67 -13.47 5.04 6.92
C ASN A 67 -13.35 4.69 8.41
N ARG A 68 -12.23 4.99 9.07
CA ARG A 68 -11.98 4.60 10.47
C ARG A 68 -12.89 5.30 11.46
N ASP A 69 -13.07 6.62 11.29
CA ASP A 69 -13.77 7.46 12.25
C ASP A 69 -15.25 7.67 11.85
N GLU A 70 -15.53 7.71 10.55
CA GLU A 70 -16.88 7.75 9.97
C GLU A 70 -16.83 7.05 8.61
N ARG A 71 -17.90 6.34 8.22
CA ARG A 71 -17.95 5.69 6.91
C ARG A 71 -18.36 6.70 5.84
N ILE A 72 -17.37 7.25 5.16
CA ILE A 72 -17.54 8.28 4.12
C ILE A 72 -17.71 7.64 2.74
N ASP A 73 -17.08 6.48 2.51
CA ASP A 73 -17.09 5.82 1.19
C ASP A 73 -18.34 4.97 0.94
N THR A 74 -18.80 4.98 -0.32
CA THR A 74 -19.91 4.13 -0.78
C THR A 74 -19.54 2.65 -0.73
N SER A 75 -20.52 1.77 -0.47
CA SER A 75 -20.30 0.31 -0.46
C SER A 75 -19.72 -0.21 -1.78
N ALA A 76 -20.09 0.38 -2.92
CA ALA A 76 -19.55 0.00 -4.23
C ALA A 76 -18.05 0.33 -4.35
N TRP A 77 -17.63 1.50 -3.83
CA TRP A 77 -16.22 1.89 -3.81
C TRP A 77 -15.38 0.93 -2.96
N VAL A 78 -15.86 0.59 -1.76
CA VAL A 78 -15.17 -0.35 -0.87
C VAL A 78 -14.96 -1.72 -1.55
N ILE A 79 -15.97 -2.23 -2.24
CA ILE A 79 -15.87 -3.49 -2.99
C ILE A 79 -14.86 -3.36 -4.13
N ALA A 80 -14.86 -2.25 -4.87
CA ALA A 80 -13.93 -2.01 -5.97
C ALA A 80 -12.47 -1.98 -5.51
N VAL A 81 -12.18 -1.34 -4.38
CA VAL A 81 -10.82 -1.27 -3.82
C VAL A 81 -10.34 -2.65 -3.36
N TRP A 82 -11.18 -3.42 -2.67
CA TRP A 82 -10.86 -4.79 -2.26
C TRP A 82 -10.69 -5.73 -3.46
N ALA A 83 -11.56 -5.64 -4.47
CA ALA A 83 -11.43 -6.41 -5.70
C ALA A 83 -10.15 -6.04 -6.47
N GLY A 84 -9.84 -4.74 -6.56
CA GLY A 84 -8.62 -4.24 -7.19
C GLY A 84 -7.35 -4.76 -6.50
N PHE A 85 -7.34 -4.78 -5.17
CA PHE A 85 -6.25 -5.37 -4.41
C PHE A 85 -6.15 -6.89 -4.61
N ALA A 86 -7.26 -7.61 -4.56
CA ALA A 86 -7.29 -9.06 -4.77
C ALA A 86 -6.87 -9.49 -6.19
N MET A 87 -7.10 -8.65 -7.20
CA MET A 87 -6.61 -8.89 -8.57
C MET A 87 -5.12 -8.59 -8.73
N ALA A 88 -4.56 -7.71 -7.89
CA ALA A 88 -3.17 -7.29 -7.97
C ALA A 88 -2.20 -8.23 -7.24
N VAL A 89 -2.70 -9.04 -6.30
CA VAL A 89 -1.96 -10.02 -5.49
C VAL A 89 -2.08 -11.40 -6.12
#